data_AF-A0A961NME3-F1
#
_entry.id   AF-A0A961NME3-F1
#
_cell.length_a   1.000
_cell.length_b   1.000
_cell.length_c   1.000
_cell.angle_alpha   90.00
_cell.angle_beta   90.00
_cell.angle_gamma   90.00
#
_symmetry.space_group_name_H-M   'P 1'
#
loop_
_entity.id
_entity.type
_entity.pdbx_description
1 polymer ?
#
loop_
_entity_poly.entity_id
_entity_poly.type
_entity_poly.pdbx_seq_one_letter_code
_entity_poly.pdbx_strand_id
1 'polypeptide(L)'
;MLTLERGAWELKNERNKKNVRWLLIILIGGYLAYILHTDQGNEIGATGLFNWLFIGILMGVMAFLNLMFSIYLRLSASGRIRISPVLKYITMFVDFGAVSIVLIPTGGDESMFFVVYFIVIVSNSLRYGMRLTIIGLLMFNLLYVGVLAYQYPGLIAGSGECHGTHCLNFQREVLKVSVFWVVGLYTGYIARRFEILQGEVEKYERLVERLMARRDDEIESGS
;
A
#
# COMPACT_ATOMS: atom_id res chain seq x y z
N MET A 1 -22.08 -18.35 7.89
CA MET A 1 -21.25 -18.71 6.71
C MET A 1 -20.63 -17.50 6.01
N LEU A 2 -21.30 -16.34 5.87
CA LEU A 2 -20.75 -15.05 5.36
C LEU A 2 -19.37 -14.62 5.89
N THR A 3 -18.98 -15.12 7.06
CA THR A 3 -17.72 -14.77 7.73
C THR A 3 -16.54 -15.65 7.33
N LEU A 4 -16.79 -16.85 6.81
CA LEU A 4 -15.75 -17.82 6.43
C LEU A 4 -15.24 -17.56 5.01
N GLU A 5 -16.13 -17.30 4.06
CA GLU A 5 -15.74 -17.01 2.66
C GLU A 5 -15.07 -15.64 2.52
N ARG A 6 -15.59 -14.61 3.21
CA ARG A 6 -14.91 -13.31 3.32
C ARG A 6 -13.53 -13.45 3.95
N GLY A 7 -13.40 -14.31 4.97
CA GLY A 7 -12.12 -14.64 5.58
C GLY A 7 -11.16 -15.36 4.62
N ALA A 8 -11.65 -16.29 3.82
CA ALA A 8 -10.86 -17.01 2.82
C ALA A 8 -10.39 -16.10 1.67
N TRP A 9 -11.25 -15.18 1.21
CA TRP A 9 -10.90 -14.17 0.22
C TRP A 9 -9.86 -13.18 0.77
N GLU A 10 -10.07 -12.68 2.00
CA GLU A 10 -9.09 -11.83 2.67
C GLU A 10 -7.75 -12.55 2.81
N LEU A 11 -7.74 -13.83 3.21
CA LEU A 11 -6.52 -14.62 3.34
C LEU A 11 -5.80 -14.83 2.00
N LYS A 12 -6.54 -15.06 0.90
CA LYS A 12 -5.97 -15.18 -0.46
C LYS A 12 -5.30 -13.86 -0.89
N ASN A 13 -5.95 -12.72 -0.65
CA ASN A 13 -5.38 -11.40 -0.88
C ASN A 13 -4.18 -11.10 0.03
N GLU A 14 -4.17 -11.63 1.25
CA GLU A 14 -3.06 -11.59 2.20
C GLU A 14 -1.84 -12.36 1.73
N ARG A 15 -2.06 -13.54 1.16
CA ARG A 15 -1.00 -14.34 0.57
C ARG A 15 -0.42 -13.70 -0.70
N ASN A 16 -1.25 -13.15 -1.57
CA ASN A 16 -0.78 -12.49 -2.79
C ASN A 16 0.02 -11.22 -2.48
N LYS A 17 -0.41 -10.39 -1.51
CA LYS A 17 0.33 -9.17 -1.14
C LYS A 17 1.72 -9.47 -0.59
N LYS A 18 1.88 -10.55 0.18
CA LYS A 18 3.19 -10.99 0.65
C LYS A 18 4.16 -11.20 -0.53
N ASN A 19 3.71 -11.87 -1.58
CA ASN A 19 4.53 -12.15 -2.75
C ASN A 19 4.88 -10.85 -3.50
N VAL A 20 3.92 -9.93 -3.62
CA VAL A 20 4.17 -8.60 -4.20
C VAL A 20 5.18 -7.80 -3.36
N ARG A 21 5.12 -7.87 -2.02
CA ARG A 21 6.12 -7.22 -1.15
C ARG A 21 7.51 -7.81 -1.35
N TRP A 22 7.65 -9.13 -1.47
CA TRP A 22 8.93 -9.75 -1.79
C TRP A 22 9.49 -9.29 -3.14
N LEU A 23 8.62 -9.23 -4.16
CA LEU A 23 8.99 -8.70 -5.48
C LEU A 23 9.47 -7.25 -5.36
N LEU A 24 8.71 -6.38 -4.67
CA LEU A 24 9.08 -4.97 -4.47
C LEU A 24 10.39 -4.82 -3.70
N ILE A 25 10.59 -5.62 -2.64
CA ILE A 25 11.84 -5.64 -1.88
C ILE A 25 13.01 -5.98 -2.82
N ILE A 26 12.89 -7.03 -3.63
CA ILE A 26 13.97 -7.43 -4.55
C ILE A 26 14.21 -6.36 -5.62
N LEU A 27 13.16 -5.82 -6.24
CA LEU A 27 13.27 -4.81 -7.30
C LEU A 27 13.83 -3.49 -6.78
N ILE A 28 13.28 -2.96 -5.68
CA ILE A 28 13.75 -1.71 -5.08
C ILE A 28 15.18 -1.91 -4.56
N GLY A 29 15.45 -2.99 -3.83
CA GLY A 29 16.79 -3.26 -3.30
C GLY A 29 17.84 -3.43 -4.41
N GLY A 30 17.50 -4.16 -5.48
CA GLY A 30 18.36 -4.32 -6.65
C GLY A 30 18.63 -3.01 -7.37
N TYR A 31 17.61 -2.16 -7.53
CA TYR A 31 17.78 -0.85 -8.16
C TYR A 31 18.56 0.13 -7.29
N LEU A 32 18.34 0.15 -5.97
CA LEU A 32 19.14 0.98 -5.06
C LEU A 32 20.61 0.54 -5.06
N ALA A 33 20.87 -0.78 -5.05
CA ALA A 33 22.22 -1.31 -5.18
C ALA A 33 22.86 -0.95 -6.52
N TYR A 34 22.09 -0.98 -7.61
CA TYR A 34 22.54 -0.54 -8.93
C TYR A 34 22.94 0.94 -8.93
N ILE A 35 22.06 1.85 -8.47
CA ILE A 35 22.36 3.29 -8.38
C ILE A 35 23.61 3.56 -7.55
N LEU A 36 23.73 2.89 -6.39
CA LEU A 36 24.89 3.04 -5.52
C LEU A 36 26.17 2.53 -6.18
N HIS A 37 26.09 1.44 -6.94
CA HIS A 37 27.25 0.88 -7.63
C HIS A 37 27.71 1.72 -8.83
N THR A 38 26.78 2.39 -9.52
CA THR A 38 27.08 3.27 -10.66
C THR A 38 27.46 4.70 -10.29
N ASP A 39 27.63 5.01 -9.00
CA ASP A 39 27.91 6.35 -8.44
C ASP A 39 26.88 7.46 -8.78
N GLN A 40 25.84 7.16 -9.57
CA GLN A 40 24.69 8.04 -9.80
C GLN A 40 23.98 8.43 -8.50
N GLY A 41 24.13 7.64 -7.44
CA GLY A 41 23.59 7.94 -6.10
C GLY A 41 24.21 9.19 -5.46
N ASN A 42 25.44 9.57 -5.82
CA ASN A 42 26.10 10.77 -5.29
C ASN A 42 25.65 12.07 -5.97
N GLU A 43 25.09 12.00 -7.19
CA GLU A 43 24.55 13.16 -7.90
C GLU A 43 23.09 13.46 -7.54
N ILE A 44 22.33 12.45 -7.11
CA ILE A 44 20.86 12.52 -6.95
C ILE A 44 20.43 12.73 -5.48
N GLY A 45 21.35 12.63 -4.50
CA GLY A 45 20.97 12.61 -3.08
C GLY A 45 22.01 13.13 -2.09
N ALA A 46 21.53 13.44 -0.87
CA ALA A 46 22.32 13.97 0.23
C ALA A 46 23.59 13.14 0.47
N THR A 47 24.74 13.73 0.13
CA THR A 47 26.07 13.13 0.19
C THR A 47 26.33 12.53 1.58
N GLY A 48 26.30 11.20 1.69
CA GLY A 48 26.64 10.45 2.89
C GLY A 48 25.54 9.56 3.49
N LEU A 49 24.26 9.84 3.24
CA LEU A 49 23.16 8.99 3.74
C LEU A 49 22.94 7.75 2.86
N PHE A 50 23.21 7.85 1.57
CA PHE A 50 23.03 6.76 0.61
C PHE A 50 24.29 5.88 0.54
N ASN A 51 24.30 4.78 1.31
CA ASN A 51 25.43 3.84 1.36
C ASN A 51 24.95 2.38 1.49
N TRP A 52 25.87 1.43 1.35
CA TRP A 52 25.56 -0.01 1.43
C TRP A 52 24.95 -0.41 2.78
N LEU A 53 25.35 0.24 3.86
CA LEU A 53 24.79 -0.01 5.20
C LEU A 53 23.33 0.46 5.27
N PHE A 54 23.00 1.63 4.73
CA PHE A 54 21.64 2.15 4.65
C PHE A 54 20.74 1.20 3.84
N ILE A 55 21.18 0.81 2.64
CA ILE A 55 20.43 -0.14 1.81
C ILE A 55 20.28 -1.47 2.56
N GLY A 56 21.36 -2.01 3.13
CA GLY A 56 21.34 -3.27 3.88
C GLY A 56 20.38 -3.25 5.07
N ILE A 57 20.39 -2.18 5.88
CA ILE A 57 19.48 -2.02 7.03
C ILE A 57 18.04 -1.88 6.55
N LEU A 58 17.77 -1.02 5.58
CA LEU A 58 16.43 -0.79 5.06
C LEU A 58 15.83 -2.08 4.49
N MET A 59 16.58 -2.75 3.61
CA MET A 59 16.17 -4.00 3.00
C MET A 59 16.03 -5.13 4.03
N GLY A 60 16.95 -5.19 5.00
CA GLY A 60 16.90 -6.15 6.11
C GLY A 60 15.68 -5.98 7.00
N VAL A 61 15.35 -4.74 7.39
CA VAL A 61 14.15 -4.43 8.18
C VAL A 61 12.89 -4.77 7.39
N MET A 62 12.82 -4.40 6.11
CA MET A 62 11.65 -4.71 5.26
C MET A 62 11.46 -6.21 5.07
N ALA A 63 12.55 -6.95 4.81
CA ALA A 63 12.53 -8.40 4.71
C ALA A 63 12.11 -9.06 6.03
N PHE A 64 12.64 -8.59 7.17
CA PHE A 64 12.29 -9.09 8.49
C PHE A 64 10.82 -8.86 8.83
N LEU A 65 10.30 -7.64 8.62
CA LEU A 65 8.89 -7.33 8.86
C LEU A 65 7.97 -8.13 7.94
N ASN A 66 8.34 -8.30 6.66
CA ASN A 66 7.57 -9.11 5.72
C ASN A 66 7.63 -10.61 6.10
N LEU A 67 8.76 -11.10 6.60
CA LEU A 67 8.90 -12.47 7.12
C LEU A 67 8.03 -12.68 8.36
N MET A 68 8.06 -11.76 9.33
CA MET A 68 7.20 -11.81 10.52
C MET A 68 5.72 -11.84 10.12
N PHE A 69 5.30 -11.00 9.17
CA PHE A 69 3.94 -11.00 8.65
C PHE A 69 3.59 -12.33 7.94
N SER A 70 4.54 -12.89 7.19
CA SER A 70 4.39 -14.18 6.52
C SER A 70 4.18 -15.33 7.50
N ILE A 71 4.95 -15.34 8.59
CA ILE A 71 4.85 -16.32 9.66
C ILE A 71 3.51 -16.15 10.38
N TYR A 72 3.13 -14.92 10.73
CA TYR A 72 1.83 -14.64 11.35
C TYR A 72 0.65 -15.12 10.51
N LEU A 73 0.67 -14.88 9.19
CA LEU A 73 -0.37 -15.37 8.27
C LEU A 73 -0.38 -16.90 8.19
N ARG A 74 0.79 -17.55 8.19
CA ARG A 74 0.88 -19.02 8.18
C ARG A 74 0.30 -19.62 9.46
N LEU A 75 0.59 -19.02 10.62
CA LEU A 75 0.06 -19.44 11.92
C LEU A 75 -1.46 -19.16 12.02
N SER A 76 -1.93 -18.01 11.54
CA SER A 76 -3.36 -17.67 11.47
C SER A 76 -4.13 -18.49 10.44
N ALA A 77 -3.48 -19.08 9.44
CA ALA A 77 -4.14 -20.00 8.52
C ALA A 77 -4.40 -21.38 9.15
N SER A 78 -3.65 -21.77 10.19
CA SER A 78 -3.80 -23.06 10.88
C SER A 78 -4.83 -23.06 12.01
N GLY A 79 -5.29 -21.90 12.48
CA GLY A 79 -6.38 -21.78 13.45
C GLY A 79 -7.27 -20.60 13.09
N ARG A 80 -8.60 -20.72 13.20
CA ARG A 80 -9.66 -19.77 12.77
C ARG A 80 -9.56 -18.32 13.31
N ILE A 81 -8.41 -17.67 13.21
CA ILE A 81 -8.11 -16.35 13.76
C ILE A 81 -8.35 -15.33 12.66
N ARG A 82 -9.35 -14.47 12.86
CA ARG A 82 -9.54 -13.29 12.01
C ARG A 82 -8.30 -12.40 12.10
N ILE A 83 -7.82 -11.95 10.95
CA ILE A 83 -6.70 -10.99 10.88
C ILE A 83 -7.08 -9.73 11.65
N SER A 84 -6.27 -9.37 12.64
CA SER A 84 -6.51 -8.17 13.45
C SER A 84 -6.50 -6.92 12.57
N PRO A 85 -7.49 -6.02 12.69
CA PRO A 85 -7.49 -4.74 11.98
C PRO A 85 -6.23 -3.90 12.24
N VAL A 86 -5.65 -4.02 13.43
CA VAL A 86 -4.43 -3.31 13.84
C VAL A 86 -3.26 -3.67 12.91
N LEU A 87 -3.14 -4.93 12.54
CA LEU A 87 -2.05 -5.40 11.68
C LEU A 87 -2.15 -4.83 10.25
N LYS A 88 -3.37 -4.57 9.79
CA LYS A 88 -3.63 -3.91 8.50
C LYS A 88 -3.07 -2.48 8.52
N TYR A 89 -3.30 -1.73 9.60
CA TYR A 89 -2.76 -0.38 9.78
C TYR A 89 -1.24 -0.36 9.95
N ILE A 90 -0.67 -1.24 10.77
CA ILE A 90 0.78 -1.33 10.97
C ILE A 90 1.48 -1.61 9.65
N THR A 91 1.00 -2.61 8.90
CA THR A 91 1.67 -2.95 7.64
C THR A 91 1.50 -1.88 6.57
N MET A 92 0.37 -1.17 6.57
CA MET A 92 0.21 0.02 5.73
C MET A 92 1.22 1.11 6.12
N PHE A 93 1.37 1.39 7.42
CA PHE A 93 2.33 2.39 7.93
C PHE A 93 3.76 2.04 7.53
N VAL A 94 4.15 0.78 7.66
CA VAL A 94 5.46 0.29 7.22
C VAL A 94 5.63 0.44 5.70
N ASP A 95 4.63 0.05 4.89
CA ASP A 95 4.70 0.15 3.43
C ASP A 95 4.96 1.61 2.99
N PHE A 96 4.21 2.58 3.54
CA PHE A 96 4.41 4.01 3.23
C PHE A 96 5.69 4.58 3.84
N GLY A 97 5.99 4.24 5.09
CA GLY A 97 7.19 4.72 5.78
C GLY A 97 8.46 4.30 5.06
N ALA A 98 8.53 3.06 4.59
CA ALA A 98 9.66 2.56 3.81
C ALA A 98 9.85 3.31 2.49
N VAL A 99 8.76 3.57 1.74
CA VAL A 99 8.84 4.38 0.53
C VAL A 99 9.35 5.79 0.86
N SER A 100 8.84 6.39 1.94
CA SER A 100 9.27 7.73 2.39
C SER A 100 10.76 7.78 2.72
N ILE A 101 11.26 6.76 3.44
CA ILE A 101 12.68 6.63 3.79
C ILE A 101 13.55 6.44 2.54
N VAL A 102 13.07 5.71 1.52
CA VAL A 102 13.78 5.57 0.23
C VAL A 102 13.83 6.88 -0.53
N LEU A 103 12.77 7.69 -0.47
CA LEU A 103 12.69 8.93 -1.22
C LEU A 103 13.69 9.97 -0.73
N ILE A 104 13.89 10.09 0.59
CA ILE A 104 14.82 11.06 1.19
C ILE A 104 16.21 11.06 0.51
N PRO A 105 16.94 9.94 0.42
CA PRO A 105 18.25 9.91 -0.22
C PRO A 105 18.20 9.78 -1.75
N THR A 106 17.04 9.60 -2.40
CA THR A 106 16.95 9.38 -3.86
C THR A 106 16.38 10.58 -4.62
N GLY A 107 16.44 11.77 -4.03
CA GLY A 107 15.94 13.01 -4.66
C GLY A 107 14.47 13.32 -4.37
N GLY A 108 13.89 12.68 -3.35
CA GLY A 108 12.57 12.96 -2.77
C GLY A 108 11.45 13.11 -3.80
N ASP A 109 10.92 14.32 -3.97
CA ASP A 109 9.78 14.60 -4.84
C ASP A 109 10.05 14.42 -6.35
N GLU A 110 11.32 14.38 -6.76
CA GLU A 110 11.74 14.15 -8.16
C GLU A 110 12.17 12.71 -8.43
N SER A 111 12.24 11.88 -7.38
CA SER A 111 12.66 10.49 -7.48
C SER A 111 11.68 9.66 -8.33
N MET A 112 12.20 8.79 -9.20
CA MET A 112 11.39 7.81 -9.92
C MET A 112 10.63 6.87 -8.97
N PHE A 113 11.13 6.70 -7.74
CA PHE A 113 10.47 5.90 -6.70
C PHE A 113 9.18 6.52 -6.17
N PHE A 114 8.88 7.76 -6.53
CA PHE A 114 7.61 8.40 -6.18
C PHE A 114 6.41 7.62 -6.72
N VAL A 115 6.56 6.93 -7.86
CA VAL A 115 5.56 5.98 -8.40
C VAL A 115 5.26 4.83 -7.44
N VAL A 116 6.19 4.45 -6.55
CA VAL A 116 5.94 3.38 -5.58
C VAL A 116 4.84 3.77 -4.59
N TYR A 117 4.70 5.05 -4.23
CA TYR A 117 3.54 5.50 -3.44
C TYR A 117 2.22 5.21 -4.15
N PHE A 118 2.19 5.32 -5.47
CA PHE A 118 1.00 5.07 -6.26
C PHE A 118 0.61 3.60 -6.17
N ILE A 119 1.59 2.71 -6.36
CA ILE A 119 1.40 1.27 -6.24
C ILE A 119 0.90 0.91 -4.84
N VAL A 120 1.48 1.51 -3.80
CA VAL A 120 1.08 1.26 -2.39
C VAL A 120 -0.35 1.77 -2.13
N ILE A 121 -0.71 2.96 -2.60
CA ILE A 121 -2.08 3.52 -2.44
C ILE A 121 -3.10 2.63 -3.15
N VAL A 122 -2.89 2.33 -4.43
CA VAL A 122 -3.82 1.51 -5.22
C VAL A 122 -3.96 0.11 -4.60
N SER A 123 -2.84 -0.52 -4.23
CA SER A 123 -2.83 -1.84 -3.59
C SER A 123 -3.58 -1.86 -2.27
N ASN A 124 -3.40 -0.85 -1.42
CA ASN A 124 -4.12 -0.75 -0.15
C ASN A 124 -5.61 -0.42 -0.36
N SER A 125 -5.94 0.39 -1.35
CA SER A 125 -7.32 0.83 -1.63
C SER A 125 -8.20 -0.31 -2.14
N LEU A 126 -7.68 -1.12 -3.07
CA LEU A 126 -8.38 -2.30 -3.60
C LEU A 126 -8.69 -3.35 -2.53
N ARG A 127 -7.92 -3.35 -1.46
CA ARG A 127 -7.91 -4.44 -0.48
C ARG A 127 -8.76 -4.17 0.74
N TYR A 128 -8.67 -2.96 1.26
CA TYR A 128 -9.30 -2.59 2.52
C TYR A 128 -10.52 -1.69 2.33
N GLY A 129 -10.85 -1.40 1.08
CA GLY A 129 -11.98 -0.57 0.68
C GLY A 129 -11.78 0.91 1.03
N MET A 130 -12.87 1.66 0.89
CA MET A 130 -12.86 3.12 0.98
C MET A 130 -12.34 3.67 2.31
N ARG A 131 -12.68 3.04 3.45
CA ARG A 131 -12.34 3.59 4.78
C ARG A 131 -10.83 3.60 5.02
N LEU A 132 -10.14 2.51 4.72
CA LEU A 132 -8.68 2.44 4.86
C LEU A 132 -7.97 3.21 3.76
N THR A 133 -8.59 3.38 2.59
CA THR A 133 -8.06 4.25 1.52
C THR A 133 -7.87 5.68 2.01
N ILE A 134 -8.88 6.25 2.68
CA ILE A 134 -8.81 7.62 3.22
C ILE A 134 -7.69 7.72 4.25
N ILE A 135 -7.57 6.75 5.16
CA ILE A 135 -6.50 6.74 6.17
C ILE A 135 -5.13 6.61 5.50
N GLY A 136 -5.00 5.76 4.48
CA GLY A 136 -3.79 5.61 3.68
C GLY A 136 -3.38 6.90 2.96
N LEU A 137 -4.34 7.63 2.39
CA LEU A 137 -4.11 8.93 1.77
C LEU A 137 -3.67 10.00 2.78
N LEU A 138 -4.30 10.06 3.96
CA LEU A 138 -3.85 10.97 5.02
C LEU A 138 -2.43 10.67 5.46
N MET A 139 -2.10 9.39 5.62
CA MET A 139 -0.78 8.95 6.02
C MET A 139 0.28 9.22 4.94
N PHE A 140 -0.07 9.00 3.67
CA PHE A 140 0.75 9.42 2.54
C PHE A 140 1.06 10.92 2.61
N ASN A 141 0.06 11.77 2.78
CA ASN A 141 0.27 13.22 2.87
C ASN A 141 1.19 13.58 4.04
N LEU A 142 0.97 13.00 5.22
CA LEU A 142 1.79 13.28 6.39
C LEU A 142 3.26 12.91 6.16
N LEU A 143 3.51 11.72 5.60
CA LEU A 143 4.86 11.27 5.32
C LEU A 143 5.49 12.04 4.16
N TYR A 144 4.71 12.38 3.14
CA TYR A 144 5.17 13.16 1.99
C TYR A 144 5.54 14.59 2.38
N VAL A 145 4.74 15.24 3.24
CA VAL A 145 5.11 16.51 3.85
C VAL A 145 6.42 16.37 4.64
N GLY A 146 6.64 15.24 5.33
CA GLY A 146 7.92 14.94 5.97
C GLY A 146 9.09 14.86 4.99
N VAL A 147 8.89 14.24 3.82
CA VAL A 147 9.91 14.20 2.75
C VAL A 147 10.19 15.60 2.21
N LEU A 148 9.15 16.39 1.92
CA LEU A 148 9.29 17.77 1.45
C LEU A 148 9.97 18.67 2.50
N ALA A 149 9.60 18.53 3.77
CA ALA A 149 10.23 19.23 4.87
C ALA A 149 11.73 18.96 4.97
N TYR A 150 12.15 17.72 4.71
CA TYR A 150 13.56 17.35 4.69
C TYR A 150 14.29 17.97 3.48
N GLN A 151 13.67 17.94 2.30
CA GLN A 151 14.26 18.51 1.08
C GLN A 151 14.30 20.04 1.09
N TYR A 152 13.29 20.67 1.67
CA TYR A 152 13.11 22.12 1.70
C TYR A 152 13.02 22.60 3.17
N PRO A 153 14.14 22.65 3.92
CA PRO A 153 14.14 23.01 5.33
C PRO A 153 13.59 24.43 5.61
N GLY A 154 13.67 25.33 4.62
CA GLY A 154 13.05 26.66 4.68
C GLY A 154 11.52 26.66 4.76
N LEU A 155 10.86 25.54 4.42
CA LEU A 155 9.40 25.38 4.51
C LEU A 155 8.89 25.42 5.95
N ILE A 156 9.63 24.80 6.89
CA ILE A 156 9.26 24.75 8.31
C ILE A 156 9.82 25.96 9.06
N ALA A 157 11.01 26.44 8.67
CA ALA A 157 11.67 27.54 9.37
C ALA A 157 10.99 28.91 9.16
N GLY A 158 10.03 29.05 8.24
CA GLY A 158 9.31 30.31 7.98
C GLY A 158 10.18 31.43 7.39
N SER A 159 11.47 31.16 7.16
CA SER A 159 12.37 32.04 6.43
C SER A 159 12.03 31.92 4.96
N GLY A 160 11.21 32.84 4.44
CA GLY A 160 10.86 32.94 3.01
C GLY A 160 12.04 33.22 2.06
N GLU A 161 13.27 33.03 2.52
CA GLU A 161 14.50 33.23 1.75
C GLU A 161 14.81 31.96 0.96
N CYS A 162 14.22 31.85 -0.24
CA CYS A 162 14.59 30.83 -1.20
C CYS A 162 16.00 31.12 -1.74
N HIS A 163 17.01 30.46 -1.18
CA HIS A 163 18.39 30.55 -1.69
C HIS A 163 18.62 29.48 -2.77
N GLY A 164 18.47 29.86 -4.04
CA GLY A 164 18.90 29.07 -5.21
C GLY A 164 17.79 28.41 -6.05
N THR A 165 18.17 27.40 -6.83
CA THR A 165 17.36 26.68 -7.86
C THR A 165 16.30 25.71 -7.31
N HIS A 166 16.22 25.50 -5.99
CA HIS A 166 15.27 24.58 -5.35
C HIS A 166 14.16 25.33 -4.61
N CYS A 167 13.39 26.14 -5.35
CA CYS A 167 12.14 26.69 -4.79
C CYS A 167 11.02 25.68 -4.95
N LEU A 168 10.31 25.40 -3.84
CA LEU A 168 9.12 24.55 -3.85
C LEU A 168 8.11 25.11 -4.85
N ASN A 169 7.89 24.40 -5.95
CA ASN A 169 6.81 24.74 -6.86
C ASN A 169 5.49 24.23 -6.25
N PHE A 170 4.86 25.07 -5.44
CA PHE A 170 3.62 24.74 -4.73
C PHE A 170 2.54 24.22 -5.69
N GLN A 171 2.42 24.76 -6.90
CA GLN A 171 1.45 24.29 -7.89
C GLN A 171 1.74 22.84 -8.34
N ARG A 172 3.01 22.50 -8.60
CA ARG A 172 3.43 21.14 -8.96
C ARG A 172 3.12 20.15 -7.83
N GLU A 173 3.42 20.53 -6.59
CA GLU A 173 3.21 19.66 -5.43
C GLU A 173 1.73 19.46 -5.09
N VAL A 174 0.93 20.53 -5.14
CA VAL A 174 -0.52 20.44 -5.00
C VAL A 174 -1.12 19.55 -6.09
N LEU A 175 -0.62 19.66 -7.34
CA LEU A 175 -1.09 18.81 -8.43
C LEU A 175 -0.74 17.34 -8.18
N LYS A 176 0.50 17.02 -7.79
CA LYS A 176 0.91 15.65 -7.43
C LYS A 176 -0.02 15.09 -6.36
N VAL A 177 -0.16 15.78 -5.23
CA VAL A 177 -1.01 15.35 -4.11
C VAL A 177 -2.46 15.16 -4.56
N SER A 178 -3.01 16.11 -5.33
CA SER A 178 -4.37 16.03 -5.85
C SER A 178 -4.59 14.80 -6.73
N VAL A 179 -3.62 14.45 -7.58
CA VAL A 179 -3.68 13.23 -8.41
C VAL A 179 -3.73 11.98 -7.53
N PHE A 180 -2.93 11.89 -6.46
CA PHE A 180 -3.00 10.76 -5.53
C PHE A 180 -4.35 10.67 -4.82
N TRP A 181 -4.92 11.79 -4.42
CA TRP A 181 -6.25 11.83 -3.82
C TRP A 181 -7.32 11.32 -4.79
N VAL A 182 -7.35 11.85 -6.01
CA VAL A 182 -8.33 11.44 -7.03
C VAL A 182 -8.19 9.95 -7.30
N VAL A 183 -6.97 9.46 -7.54
CA VAL A 183 -6.76 8.05 -7.88
C VAL A 183 -7.03 7.14 -6.69
N GLY A 184 -6.60 7.52 -5.48
CA GLY A 184 -6.89 6.77 -4.26
C GLY A 184 -8.39 6.66 -4.03
N LEU A 185 -9.10 7.80 -3.97
CA LEU A 185 -10.55 7.82 -3.77
C LEU A 185 -11.31 7.04 -4.85
N TYR A 186 -10.93 7.20 -6.12
CA TYR A 186 -11.56 6.49 -7.22
C TYR A 186 -11.34 4.97 -7.11
N THR A 187 -10.12 4.54 -6.80
CA THR A 187 -9.80 3.12 -6.58
C THR A 187 -10.54 2.57 -5.37
N GLY A 188 -10.60 3.31 -4.26
CA GLY A 188 -11.33 2.93 -3.06
C GLY A 188 -12.85 2.86 -3.29
N TYR A 189 -13.40 3.72 -4.14
CA TYR A 189 -14.77 3.66 -4.59
C TYR A 189 -15.04 2.40 -5.43
N ILE A 190 -14.17 2.10 -6.40
CA ILE A 190 -14.25 0.87 -7.21
C ILE A 190 -14.21 -0.36 -6.30
N ALA A 191 -13.30 -0.40 -5.33
CA ALA A 191 -13.20 -1.50 -4.38
C ALA A 191 -14.51 -1.70 -3.60
N ARG A 192 -15.10 -0.60 -3.09
CA ARG A 192 -16.40 -0.64 -2.42
C ARG A 192 -17.51 -1.15 -3.33
N ARG A 193 -17.51 -0.74 -4.60
CA ARG A 193 -18.52 -1.19 -5.57
C ARG A 193 -18.39 -2.67 -5.88
N PHE A 194 -17.17 -3.19 -6.02
CA PHE A 194 -16.92 -4.63 -6.17
C PHE A 194 -17.40 -5.42 -4.96
N GLU A 195 -17.17 -4.94 -3.74
CA GLU A 195 -17.68 -5.59 -2.52
C GLU A 195 -19.22 -5.67 -2.52
N ILE A 196 -19.90 -4.60 -2.93
CA ILE A 196 -21.37 -4.57 -3.03
C ILE A 196 -21.86 -5.56 -4.08
N LEU A 197 -21.27 -5.52 -5.29
CA LEU A 197 -21.65 -6.40 -6.39
C LEU A 197 -21.46 -7.88 -6.04
N GLN A 198 -20.36 -8.24 -5.38
CA GLN A 198 -20.14 -9.61 -4.91
C GLN A 198 -21.22 -10.04 -3.91
N GLY A 199 -21.58 -9.16 -2.97
CA GLY A 199 -22.66 -9.43 -2.01
C GLY A 199 -24.05 -9.55 -2.65
N GLU A 200 -24.28 -8.90 -3.80
CA GLU A 200 -25.53 -9.05 -4.57
C GLU A 200 -25.56 -10.37 -5.35
N VAL A 201 -24.47 -10.72 -6.05
CA VAL A 201 -24.35 -12.00 -6.76
C VAL A 201 -24.56 -13.17 -5.81
N GLU A 202 -23.96 -13.12 -4.62
CA GLU A 202 -24.12 -14.17 -3.60
C GLU A 202 -25.58 -14.27 -3.09
N LYS A 203 -26.30 -13.16 -3.00
CA LYS A 203 -27.74 -13.20 -2.66
C LYS A 203 -28.56 -13.87 -3.76
N TYR A 204 -28.22 -13.62 -5.03
CA TYR A 204 -28.90 -14.24 -6.16
C TYR A 204 -28.61 -15.75 -6.23
N GLU A 205 -27.36 -16.18 -6.06
CA GLU A 205 -26.99 -17.60 -6.02
C GLU A 205 -27.78 -18.35 -4.94
N ARG A 206 -27.85 -17.81 -3.71
CA ARG A 206 -28.64 -18.42 -2.62
C ARG A 206 -30.14 -18.44 -2.89
N LEU A 207 -30.65 -17.52 -3.69
CA LEU A 207 -32.07 -17.46 -4.04
C LEU A 207 -32.38 -18.52 -5.10
N VAL A 208 -31.49 -18.70 -6.08
CA VAL A 208 -31.56 -19.78 -7.07
C VAL A 208 -31.46 -21.15 -6.41
N GLU A 209 -30.49 -21.35 -5.51
CA GLU A 209 -30.34 -22.62 -4.76
C GLU A 209 -31.60 -22.95 -3.97
N ARG A 210 -32.20 -21.97 -3.28
CA ARG A 210 -33.47 -22.17 -2.56
C ARG A 210 -34.63 -22.49 -3.48
N LEU A 211 -34.70 -21.85 -4.64
CA LEU A 211 -35.76 -22.12 -5.62
C LEU A 211 -35.61 -23.51 -6.25
N MET A 212 -34.38 -23.96 -6.52
CA MET A 212 -34.12 -25.31 -6.99
C MET A 212 -34.50 -26.35 -5.93
N ALA A 213 -34.06 -26.17 -4.68
CA ALA A 213 -34.40 -27.09 -3.59
C ALA A 213 -35.92 -27.20 -3.38
N ARG A 214 -36.64 -26.06 -3.39
CA ARG A 214 -38.11 -26.06 -3.25
C ARG A 214 -38.82 -26.78 -4.40
N ARG A 215 -38.31 -26.62 -5.63
CA ARG A 215 -38.87 -27.31 -6.80
C ARG A 215 -38.70 -28.83 -6.67
N ASP A 216 -37.55 -29.29 -6.19
CA ASP A 216 -37.28 -30.71 -6.02
C ASP A 216 -38.19 -31.32 -4.93
N ASP A 217 -38.42 -30.61 -3.82
CA ASP A 217 -39.39 -31.01 -2.77
C ASP A 217 -40.84 -31.10 -3.29
N GLU A 218 -41.25 -30.18 -4.17
CA GLU A 218 -42.59 -30.19 -4.80
C GLU A 218 -42.75 -31.36 -5.79
N ILE A 219 -41.67 -31.80 -6.44
CA ILE A 219 -41.68 -32.97 -7.34
C ILE A 219 -41.80 -34.27 -6.52
N GLU A 220 -41.06 -34.40 -5.42
CA GLU A 220 -41.10 -35.59 -4.56
C GLU A 220 -42.42 -35.74 -3.79
N SER A 221 -43.07 -34.64 -3.42
CA SER A 221 -44.37 -34.68 -2.72
C SER A 221 -45.59 -34.84 -3.64
N GLY A 222 -45.40 -34.64 -4.95
CA GLY A 222 -46.43 -34.83 -5.99
C GLY A 222 -46.44 -36.23 -6.62
N SER A 223 -45.48 -37.09 -6.29
CA SER A 223 -45.38 -38.50 -6.74
C SER A 223 -45.78 -39.49 -5.66
#